data_AF-A0A6N2K4K3-F1
#
_entry.id   AF-A0A6N2K4K3-F1
#
_cell.length_a   1.000
_cell.length_b   1.000
_cell.length_c   1.000
_cell.angle_alpha   90.00
_cell.angle_beta   90.00
_cell.angle_gamma   90.00
#
_symmetry.space_group_name_H-M   'P 1'
#
loop_
_entity.id
_entity.type
_entity.pdbx_description
1 polymer ?
#
loop_
_entity_poly.entity_id
_entity_poly.type
_entity_poly.pdbx_seq_one_letter_code
_entity_poly.pdbx_strand_id
1 'polypeptide(L)' 'MKLVEVEGTHTLQTTYSSLDVHVGQSYSVLFTADQPGLDYYIVVTSRFTSTVLNTTGILHYSNSAGAVSGPFPGGPTIED' A
#
# COMPACT_ATOMS: atom_id res chain seq x y z
N MET A 1 8.29 -0.08 0.24
CA MET A 1 7.89 -1.52 0.28
C MET A 1 8.80 -2.29 -0.65
N LYS A 2 9.23 -3.49 -0.28
CA LYS A 2 10.13 -4.35 -1.07
C LYS A 2 9.32 -5.49 -1.66
N LEU A 3 9.27 -5.58 -2.99
CA LEU A 3 8.58 -6.66 -3.68
C LEU A 3 9.43 -7.94 -3.61
N VAL A 4 8.87 -9.03 -3.09
CA VAL A 4 9.59 -10.28 -2.83
C VAL A 4 9.03 -11.50 -3.57
N GLU A 5 7.79 -11.42 -4.04
CA GLU A 5 7.14 -12.46 -4.82
C GLU A 5 6.07 -11.87 -5.75
N VAL A 6 5.99 -12.41 -6.96
CA VAL A 6 4.91 -12.14 -7.92
C VAL A 6 4.34 -13.48 -8.35
N GLU A 7 3.05 -13.71 -8.10
CA GLU A 7 2.32 -14.90 -8.55
C GLU A 7 3.03 -16.24 -8.22
N GLY A 8 3.58 -16.36 -7.01
CA GLY A 8 4.30 -17.58 -6.58
C GLY A 8 5.75 -17.68 -7.06
N THR A 9 6.27 -16.68 -7.77
CA THR A 9 7.66 -16.66 -8.26
C THR A 9 8.47 -15.58 -7.53
N HIS A 10 9.63 -15.98 -7.00
CA HIS A 10 10.58 -15.04 -6.41
C HIS A 10 11.16 -14.12 -7.49
N THR A 11 10.87 -12.83 -7.37
CA THR A 11 11.39 -11.82 -8.29
C THR A 11 12.70 -11.22 -7.79
N LEU A 12 13.41 -10.52 -8.68
CA LEU A 12 14.45 -9.58 -8.26
C LEU A 12 13.83 -8.59 -7.27
N GLN A 13 14.49 -8.43 -6.12
CA GLN A 13 13.93 -7.66 -5.03
C GLN A 13 14.12 -6.15 -5.26
N THR A 14 13.03 -5.46 -5.56
CA THR A 14 13.00 -4.02 -5.84
C THR A 14 12.15 -3.29 -4.82
N THR A 15 12.55 -2.07 -4.45
CA THR A 15 11.79 -1.20 -3.53
C THR A 15 10.88 -0.26 -4.31
N TYR A 16 9.60 -0.24 -3.95
CA TYR A 16 8.56 0.60 -4.54
C TYR A 16 7.82 1.42 -3.46
N SER A 17 7.29 2.57 -3.87
CA SER A 17 6.39 3.43 -3.08
C SER A 17 4.91 3.07 -3.28
N SER A 18 4.54 2.53 -4.43
CA SER A 18 3.20 2.03 -4.78
C SER A 18 3.32 0.80 -5.67
N LEU A 19 2.26 -0.02 -5.74
CA LEU A 19 2.20 -1.21 -6.58
C LEU A 19 0.84 -1.28 -7.27
N ASP A 20 0.88 -1.65 -8.56
CA ASP A 20 -0.32 -1.99 -9.32
C ASP A 20 -0.57 -3.49 -9.27
N VAL A 21 -1.81 -3.84 -8.93
CA VAL A 21 -2.27 -5.23 -8.84
C VAL A 21 -3.47 -5.40 -9.75
N HIS A 22 -3.32 -6.20 -10.81
CA HIS A 22 -4.44 -6.52 -11.68
C HIS A 22 -5.29 -7.66 -11.09
N VAL A 23 -6.54 -7.77 -11.55
CA VAL A 23 -7.44 -8.84 -11.14
C VAL A 23 -6.83 -10.20 -11.50
N GLY A 24 -6.79 -11.10 -10.51
CA GLY A 24 -6.19 -12.43 -10.64
C GLY A 24 -4.72 -12.51 -10.24
N GLN A 25 -4.05 -11.38 -9.98
CA GLN A 25 -2.67 -11.35 -9.51
C GLN A 25 -2.58 -11.40 -7.99
N SER A 26 -1.44 -11.90 -7.50
CA SER A 26 -1.06 -11.85 -6.09
C SER A 26 0.41 -11.46 -5.96
N TYR A 27 0.70 -10.64 -4.96
CA TYR A 27 2.03 -10.10 -4.69
C TYR A 27 2.34 -10.25 -3.21
N SER A 28 3.58 -10.65 -2.90
CA SER A 28 4.10 -10.61 -1.53
C SER A 28 5.10 -9.46 -1.42
N VAL A 29 4.90 -8.62 -0.40
CA VAL A 29 5.78 -7.48 -0.10
C VAL A 29 6.32 -7.57 1.31
N LEU A 30 7.56 -7.11 1.49
CA LEU A 30 8.18 -6.88 2.78
C LEU A 30 8.29 -5.37 3.00
N PHE A 31 7.93 -4.88 4.17
CA PHE A 31 8.24 -3.51 4.56
C PHE A 31 8.79 -3.51 5.99
N THR A 32 9.67 -2.56 6.27
CA THR A 32 10.21 -2.35 7.61
C THR A 32 9.29 -1.37 8.33
N ALA A 33 8.85 -1.73 9.54
CA ALA A 33 8.09 -0.84 10.41
C ALA A 33 9.07 0.08 11.18
N ASP A 34 9.75 0.98 10.45
CA ASP A 34 10.82 1.85 10.95
C ASP A 34 10.39 3.32 11.17
N GLN A 35 9.08 3.58 11.04
CA GLN A 35 8.50 4.90 11.24
C GLN A 35 8.21 5.17 12.74
N PRO A 36 7.96 6.43 13.13
CA PRO A 36 7.51 6.75 14.48
C PRO A 36 6.34 5.87 14.96
N GLY A 37 6.25 5.60 16.26
CA GLY A 37 5.19 4.76 16.84
C GLY A 37 3.81 5.41 16.73
N LEU A 38 3.15 5.22 15.59
CA LEU A 38 1.84 5.77 15.24
C LEU A 38 1.05 4.73 14.42
N ASP A 39 -0.23 5.01 14.21
CA ASP A 39 -1.03 4.26 13.25
C ASP A 39 -0.87 4.81 11.83
N TYR A 40 -0.80 3.92 10.85
CA TYR A 40 -0.59 4.26 9.45
C TYR A 40 -1.70 3.70 8.56
N TYR A 41 -2.09 4.45 7.52
CA TYR A 41 -3.00 3.96 6.50
C TYR A 41 -2.27 3.03 5.52
N ILE A 42 -2.92 1.92 5.20
CA ILE A 42 -2.68 1.15 3.98
C ILE A 42 -3.82 1.52 3.04
N VAL A 43 -3.52 2.20 1.92
CA VAL A 43 -4.53 2.73 0.99
C VAL A 43 -4.52 1.93 -0.29
N VAL A 44 -5.71 1.56 -0.76
CA VAL A 44 -5.93 0.92 -2.05
C VAL A 44 -6.94 1.75 -2.84
N THR A 45 -6.61 2.07 -4.08
CA THR A 45 -7.48 2.83 -4.98
C THR A 45 -7.60 2.15 -6.33
N SER A 46 -8.80 2.15 -6.91
CA SER A 46 -8.96 1.73 -8.31
C SER A 46 -8.31 2.73 -9.25
N ARG A 47 -7.69 2.24 -10.32
CA ARG A 47 -7.17 3.04 -11.42
C ARG A 47 -7.92 2.71 -12.70
N PHE A 48 -7.91 3.64 -13.66
CA PHE A 48 -8.55 3.48 -14.98
C PHE A 48 -10.08 3.25 -14.93
N THR A 49 -10.74 3.76 -13.89
CA THR A 49 -12.20 3.74 -13.74
C THR A 49 -12.76 5.17 -13.73
N SER A 50 -13.96 5.37 -14.27
CA SER A 50 -14.64 6.69 -14.23
C SER A 50 -14.98 7.12 -12.81
N THR A 51 -15.35 6.17 -11.96
CA THR A 51 -15.50 6.35 -10.52
C THR A 51 -14.30 5.75 -9.82
N VAL A 52 -13.52 6.57 -9.11
CA VAL A 52 -12.41 6.09 -8.27
C VAL A 52 -12.99 5.46 -7.00
N LEU A 53 -12.71 4.18 -6.79
CA LEU A 53 -13.01 3.47 -5.56
C LEU A 53 -11.79 3.53 -4.65
N ASN A 54 -11.99 3.83 -3.37
CA ASN A 54 -10.93 3.85 -2.38
C ASN A 54 -11.32 3.00 -1.17
N THR A 55 -10.35 2.27 -0.63
CA THR A 55 -10.49 1.54 0.63
C THR A 55 -9.21 1.64 1.44
N THR A 56 -9.32 1.49 2.76
CA THR A 56 -8.20 1.63 3.68
C THR A 56 -8.14 0.50 4.70
N GLY A 57 -6.92 0.13 5.06
CA GLY A 57 -6.59 -0.66 6.25
C GLY A 57 -5.75 0.18 7.22
N ILE A 58 -5.71 -0.23 8.48
CA ILE A 58 -4.89 0.42 9.52
C ILE A 58 -3.75 -0.52 9.91
N LEU A 59 -2.52 -0.03 9.77
CA LEU A 59 -1.33 -0.64 10.36
C LEU A 59 -1.10 0.01 11.73
N HIS A 60 -1.43 -0.72 12.79
CA HIS A 60 -1.28 -0.28 14.17
C HIS A 60 0.08 -0.72 14.72
N TYR A 61 0.92 0.24 15.13
CA TYR A 61 2.18 -0.07 15.81
C TYR A 61 1.91 -0.40 17.27
N SER A 62 2.61 -1.41 17.83
CA SER A 62 2.42 -1.81 19.23
C SER A 62 2.70 -0.69 20.25
N ASN A 63 3.54 0.28 19.89
CA ASN A 63 3.86 1.47 20.67
C ASN A 63 3.14 2.73 20.15
N SER A 64 2.03 2.57 19.42
CA SER A 64 1.30 3.69 18.81
C SER A 64 0.82 4.69 19.86
N ALA A 65 1.21 5.95 19.69
CA ALA A 65 0.83 7.06 20.57
C ALA A 65 -0.37 7.86 20.06
N GLY A 66 -1.00 7.44 18.95
CA GLY A 66 -2.13 8.14 18.36
C GLY A 66 -2.73 7.41 17.17
N ALA A 67 -4.05 7.58 16.99
CA ALA A 67 -4.77 7.07 15.83
C ALA A 67 -4.33 7.77 14.54
N VAL A 68 -4.63 7.13 13.41
CA VAL A 68 -4.46 7.72 12.07
C VAL A 68 -5.11 9.11 12.01
N SER A 69 -4.42 10.08 11.40
CA SER A 69 -4.92 11.45 11.24
C SER A 69 -4.62 11.99 9.84
N GLY A 70 -5.42 12.96 9.40
CA GLY A 70 -5.31 13.58 8.09
C GLY A 70 -6.16 12.92 6.99
N PRO A 71 -6.30 13.59 5.83
CA PRO A 71 -7.01 13.04 4.68
C PRO A 71 -6.25 11.85 4.10
N PHE A 72 -6.98 10.94 3.44
CA PHE A 72 -6.34 9.84 2.74
C PHE A 72 -5.38 10.37 1.68
N PRO A 73 -4.16 9.81 1.54
CA PRO A 73 -3.31 10.14 0.41
C PRO A 73 -4.08 9.87 -0.89
N GLY A 74 -4.02 10.82 -1.82
CA GLY A 74 -4.66 10.68 -3.12
C GLY A 74 -4.12 9.44 -3.83
N GLY A 75 -5.02 8.58 -4.30
CA GLY A 75 -4.63 7.46 -5.15
C GLY A 75 -4.08 7.97 -6.48
N PRO A 76 -3.23 7.18 -7.16
CA PRO A 76 -2.82 7.48 -8.53
C PRO A 76 -4.07 7.60 -9.41
N THR A 77 -4.31 8.80 -9.94
CA THR A 77 -5.39 9.09 -10.88
C THR A 77 -5.01 8.66 -12.29
N ILE A 78 -5.87 8.93 -13.27
CA ILE A 78 -5.67 8.59 -14.69
C ILE A 78 -4.50 9.37 -15.34
N GLU A 79 -3.88 10.30 -14.62
CA GLU A 79 -2.79 11.14 -15.09
C GLU A 79 -1.60 10.97 -14.15
N ASP A 80 -0.48 10.51 -14.72
CA ASP A 80 0.88 10.63 -14.19
C ASP A 80 1.51 11.95 -14.65
#